data_AF-A0A966PE07-F1
#
_entry.id   AF-A0A966PE07-F1
#
_cell.length_a   1.000
_cell.length_b   1.000
_cell.length_c   1.000
_cell.angle_alpha   90.00
_cell.angle_beta   90.00
_cell.angle_gamma   90.00
#
_symmetry.space_group_name_H-M   'P 1'
#
loop_
_entity.id
_entity.type
_entity.pdbx_description
1 polymer ?
#
loop_
_entity_poly.entity_id
_entity_poly.type
_entity_poly.pdbx_seq_one_letter_code
_entity_poly.pdbx_strand_id
1 'polypeptide(L)'
;NPLASDEFSLTRLRNWELIFGYVNQLMSHSELQVSVALSSSSNEALVRDWIESRLANATFFRSSIERFATYRAVDSSLISIGEASTALVEGVARGNRCLAMNFSELDLLSLPLPPILSLIRPSFEEFRDRLNLLSAMPAEEFADLVAEDIRKVINVDEQDLAITKIQTYIDQVCDKTSLVRPKT
;
A
#
# COMPACT_ATOMS: atom_id res chain seq x y z
N ASN A 1 11.37 -25.26 9.27
CA ASN A 1 11.42 -26.22 8.15
C ASN A 1 11.76 -25.43 6.89
N PRO A 2 12.98 -25.55 6.33
CA PRO A 2 13.43 -24.78 5.16
C PRO A 2 12.52 -24.95 3.94
N LEU A 3 11.97 -26.17 3.73
CA LEU A 3 11.09 -26.48 2.61
C LEU A 3 9.77 -25.70 2.66
N ALA A 4 9.23 -25.47 3.87
CA ALA A 4 8.02 -24.67 4.07
C ALA A 4 8.27 -23.16 3.83
N SER A 5 9.51 -22.69 4.04
CA SER A 5 9.91 -21.31 3.73
C SER A 5 9.98 -21.07 2.21
N ASP A 6 10.45 -22.06 1.46
CA ASP A 6 10.55 -21.99 0.00
C ASP A 6 9.16 -22.07 -0.66
N GLU A 7 8.30 -22.97 -0.18
CA GLU A 7 6.92 -23.09 -0.69
C GLU A 7 6.07 -21.84 -0.41
N PHE A 8 6.20 -21.27 0.79
CA PHE A 8 5.55 -20.01 1.13
C PHE A 8 6.02 -18.87 0.22
N SER A 9 7.33 -18.74 0.02
CA SER A 9 7.92 -17.70 -0.83
C SER A 9 7.47 -17.82 -2.28
N LEU A 10 7.39 -19.04 -2.82
CA LEU A 10 6.89 -19.29 -4.18
C LEU A 10 5.41 -18.97 -4.32
N THR A 11 4.59 -19.35 -3.33
CA THR A 11 3.15 -19.07 -3.33
C THR A 11 2.90 -17.56 -3.26
N ARG A 12 3.60 -16.87 -2.36
CA ARG A 12 3.56 -15.41 -2.24
C ARG A 12 3.96 -14.72 -3.54
N LEU A 13 5.02 -15.18 -4.20
CA LEU A 13 5.45 -14.64 -5.49
C LEU A 13 4.37 -14.81 -6.56
N ARG A 14 3.79 -16.01 -6.70
CA ARG A 14 2.70 -16.29 -7.65
C ARG A 14 1.48 -15.39 -7.42
N ASN A 15 1.11 -15.17 -6.16
CA ASN A 15 -0.01 -14.28 -5.82
C ASN A 15 0.27 -12.84 -6.27
N TRP A 16 1.48 -12.32 -6.03
CA TRP A 16 1.86 -10.99 -6.50
C TRP A 16 1.89 -10.90 -8.03
N GLU A 17 2.28 -11.96 -8.75
CA GLU A 17 2.22 -11.98 -10.22
C GLU A 17 0.79 -11.85 -10.76
N LEU A 18 -0.17 -12.56 -10.16
CA LEU A 18 -1.58 -12.45 -10.53
C LEU A 18 -2.13 -11.05 -10.26
N ILE A 19 -1.78 -10.48 -9.10
CA ILE A 19 -2.17 -9.12 -8.71
C ILE A 19 -1.62 -8.10 -9.71
N PHE A 20 -0.34 -8.17 -10.05
CA PHE A 20 0.26 -7.24 -11.02
C PHE A 20 -0.32 -7.41 -12.42
N GLY A 21 -0.64 -8.64 -12.84
CA GLY A 21 -1.36 -8.90 -14.08
C GLY A 21 -2.69 -8.15 -14.14
N TYR A 22 -3.47 -8.20 -13.06
CA TYR A 22 -4.74 -7.49 -12.97
C TYR A 22 -4.58 -5.97 -12.89
N VAL A 23 -3.62 -5.47 -12.11
CA VAL A 23 -3.34 -4.04 -12.03
C VAL A 23 -2.93 -3.47 -13.39
N ASN A 24 -2.15 -4.20 -14.18
CA ASN A 24 -1.85 -3.83 -15.57
C ASN A 24 -3.10 -3.75 -16.45
N GLN A 25 -4.02 -4.70 -16.29
CA GLN A 25 -5.28 -4.66 -17.02
C GLN A 25 -6.11 -3.44 -16.62
N LEU A 26 -6.14 -3.07 -15.34
CA LEU A 26 -6.82 -1.85 -14.90
C LEU A 26 -6.18 -0.60 -15.50
N MET A 27 -4.85 -0.51 -15.46
CA MET A 27 -4.11 0.63 -16.04
C MET A 27 -4.28 0.75 -17.55
N SER A 28 -4.47 -0.34 -18.29
CA SER A 28 -4.65 -0.26 -19.75
C SER A 28 -6.03 0.27 -20.17
N HIS A 29 -6.99 0.31 -19.25
CA HIS A 29 -8.36 0.78 -19.50
C HIS A 29 -8.70 2.06 -18.71
N SER A 30 -7.73 2.69 -18.07
CA SER A 30 -7.93 3.88 -17.24
C SER A 30 -6.72 4.81 -17.28
N GLU A 31 -6.87 6.06 -16.86
CA GLU A 31 -5.74 6.99 -16.68
C GLU A 31 -5.03 6.79 -15.33
N LEU A 32 -5.06 5.57 -14.78
CA LEU A 32 -4.44 5.26 -13.50
C LEU A 32 -2.93 5.07 -13.64
N GLN A 33 -2.21 5.53 -12.62
CA GLN A 33 -0.78 5.30 -12.45
C GLN A 33 -0.54 4.46 -11.19
N VAL A 34 0.43 3.54 -11.25
CA VAL A 34 0.84 2.78 -10.06
C VAL A 34 2.03 3.47 -9.40
N SER A 35 1.90 3.68 -8.10
CA SER A 35 2.98 4.13 -7.24
C SER A 35 3.50 2.97 -6.39
N VAL A 36 4.81 2.84 -6.28
CA VAL A 36 5.45 1.76 -5.53
C VAL A 36 6.41 2.35 -4.51
N ALA A 37 6.17 2.06 -3.22
CA ALA A 37 7.10 2.38 -2.16
C ALA A 37 7.88 1.11 -1.77
N LEU A 38 9.20 1.14 -1.95
CA LEU A 38 10.08 0.03 -1.56
C LEU A 38 10.82 0.37 -0.28
N SER A 39 10.83 -0.58 0.66
CA SER A 39 11.69 -0.50 1.85
C SER A 39 13.14 -0.73 1.48
N SER A 40 14.05 0.05 2.06
CA SER A 40 15.48 -0.16 1.94
C SER A 40 15.86 -1.56 2.44
N SER A 41 16.35 -2.39 1.52
CA SER A 41 16.80 -3.76 1.80
C SER A 41 17.97 -4.11 0.88
N SER A 42 18.69 -5.18 1.21
CA SER A 42 19.78 -5.69 0.37
C SER A 42 19.34 -6.10 -1.03
N ASN A 43 18.04 -6.34 -1.23
CA ASN A 43 17.46 -6.81 -2.49
C ASN A 43 16.61 -5.74 -3.20
N GLU A 44 16.64 -4.48 -2.75
CA GLU A 44 15.79 -3.41 -3.29
C GLU A 44 15.90 -3.29 -4.83
N ALA A 45 17.11 -3.34 -5.37
CA ALA A 45 17.33 -3.25 -6.82
C ALA A 45 16.68 -4.42 -7.57
N LEU A 46 16.86 -5.66 -7.09
CA LEU A 46 16.26 -6.84 -7.71
C LEU A 46 14.73 -6.79 -7.67
N VAL A 47 14.15 -6.35 -6.55
CA VAL A 47 12.70 -6.19 -6.41
C VAL A 47 12.20 -5.11 -7.37
N ARG A 48 12.90 -3.97 -7.46
CA ARG A 48 12.55 -2.90 -8.41
C ARG A 48 12.55 -3.40 -9.84
N ASP A 49 13.64 -4.02 -10.28
CA ASP A 49 13.77 -4.52 -11.66
C ASP A 49 12.65 -5.54 -11.97
N TRP A 50 12.31 -6.39 -10.99
CA TRP A 50 11.20 -7.33 -11.10
C TRP A 50 9.84 -6.63 -11.27
N ILE A 51 9.59 -5.54 -10.52
CA ILE A 51 8.36 -4.74 -10.64
C ILE A 51 8.32 -3.96 -11.96
N GLU A 52 9.41 -3.29 -12.34
CA GLU A 52 9.52 -2.51 -13.59
C GLU A 52 9.29 -3.39 -14.81
N SER A 53 9.78 -4.63 -14.80
CA SER A 53 9.54 -5.60 -15.88
C SER A 53 8.06 -5.99 -16.04
N ARG A 54 7.23 -5.72 -15.04
CA ARG A 54 5.81 -6.09 -15.00
C ARG A 54 4.88 -4.88 -15.09
N LEU A 55 5.23 -3.74 -14.52
CA LEU A 55 4.39 -2.55 -14.47
C LEU A 55 5.02 -1.43 -15.32
N ALA A 56 4.57 -1.29 -16.56
CA ALA A 56 5.19 -0.40 -17.55
C ALA A 56 5.21 1.09 -17.13
N ASN A 57 4.28 1.53 -16.28
CA ASN A 57 4.13 2.93 -15.85
C ASN A 57 4.27 3.13 -14.33
N ALA A 58 4.98 2.22 -13.64
CA ALA A 58 5.20 2.36 -12.20
C ALA A 58 6.10 3.57 -11.86
N THR A 59 5.65 4.40 -10.91
CA THR A 59 6.48 5.44 -10.27
C THR A 59 6.97 4.95 -8.93
N PHE A 60 8.27 5.07 -8.68
CA PHE A 60 8.89 4.55 -7.46
C PHE A 60 9.19 5.67 -6.46
N PHE A 61 8.58 5.59 -5.28
CA PHE A 61 8.95 6.37 -4.11
C PHE A 61 10.06 5.63 -3.34
N ARG A 62 11.20 6.28 -3.14
CA ARG A 62 12.40 5.64 -2.58
C ARG A 62 12.51 5.92 -1.08
N SER A 63 12.41 4.90 -0.23
CA SER A 63 12.46 5.09 1.24
C SER A 63 13.81 5.63 1.74
N SER A 64 14.91 5.38 1.03
CA SER A 64 16.26 5.83 1.39
C SER A 64 16.50 7.32 1.11
N ILE A 65 15.75 7.89 0.16
CA ILE A 65 15.87 9.30 -0.26
C ILE A 65 14.71 10.12 0.31
N GLU A 66 13.52 9.55 0.33
CA GLU A 66 12.29 10.15 0.83
C GLU A 66 11.92 9.47 2.16
N ARG A 67 12.29 10.11 3.28
CA ARG A 67 11.76 9.72 4.59
C ARG A 67 10.23 9.72 4.49
N PHE A 68 9.60 8.62 4.87
CA PHE A 68 8.15 8.40 4.77
C PHE A 68 7.58 8.15 3.35
N ALA A 69 8.40 7.70 2.39
CA ALA A 69 7.94 7.29 1.05
C ALA A 69 6.67 6.42 1.05
N THR A 70 6.57 5.43 1.95
CA THR A 70 5.39 4.57 2.08
C THR A 70 4.14 5.33 2.49
N TYR A 71 4.25 6.31 3.39
CA TYR A 71 3.13 7.13 3.81
C TYR A 71 2.67 8.05 2.69
N ARG A 72 3.62 8.68 1.99
CA ARG A 72 3.33 9.50 0.81
C ARG A 72 2.60 8.71 -0.27
N ALA A 73 3.07 7.50 -0.57
CA ALA A 73 2.42 6.62 -1.54
C ALA A 73 0.99 6.26 -1.12
N VAL A 74 0.77 6.03 0.17
CA VAL A 74 -0.56 5.72 0.70
C VAL A 74 -1.51 6.91 0.59
N ASP A 75 -1.04 8.10 0.96
CA ASP A 75 -1.86 9.33 0.99
C ASP A 75 -2.15 9.88 -0.41
N SER A 76 -1.32 9.58 -1.41
CA SER A 76 -1.53 10.02 -2.80
C SER A 76 -2.31 9.02 -3.68
N SER A 77 -2.64 7.84 -3.14
CA SER A 77 -3.27 6.77 -3.91
C SER A 77 -4.79 6.78 -3.79
N LEU A 78 -5.47 6.48 -4.91
CA LEU A 78 -6.91 6.21 -4.90
C LEU A 78 -7.25 5.01 -3.99
N ILE A 79 -6.40 3.98 -4.07
CA ILE A 79 -6.42 2.81 -3.21
C ILE A 79 -5.01 2.26 -3.06
N SER A 80 -4.62 1.93 -1.83
CA SER A 80 -3.32 1.36 -1.51
C SER A 80 -3.44 -0.13 -1.25
N ILE A 81 -2.55 -0.94 -1.84
CA ILE A 81 -2.53 -2.39 -1.69
C ILE A 81 -1.18 -2.78 -1.11
N GLY A 82 -1.15 -3.62 -0.09
CA GLY A 82 0.12 -4.08 0.46
C GLY A 82 -0.02 -5.22 1.45
N GLU A 83 1.12 -5.67 1.95
CA GLU A 83 1.23 -6.77 2.90
C GLU A 83 1.85 -6.28 4.22
N ALA A 84 1.24 -6.66 5.35
CA ALA A 84 1.78 -6.52 6.70
C ALA A 84 2.51 -5.19 7.00
N SER A 85 1.92 -4.05 6.61
CA SER A 85 2.51 -2.72 6.80
C SER A 85 1.64 -1.86 7.71
N THR A 86 2.23 -1.31 8.77
CA THR A 86 1.55 -0.36 9.68
C THR A 86 1.09 0.90 8.95
N ALA A 87 1.80 1.30 7.88
CA ALA A 87 1.42 2.44 7.05
C ALA A 87 0.04 2.28 6.38
N LEU A 88 -0.41 1.04 6.13
CA LEU A 88 -1.76 0.77 5.64
C LEU A 88 -2.79 1.03 6.74
N VAL A 89 -2.55 0.54 7.97
CA VAL A 89 -3.46 0.77 9.11
C VAL A 89 -3.59 2.27 9.40
N GLU A 90 -2.45 2.95 9.43
CA GLU A 90 -2.39 4.40 9.62
C GLU A 90 -3.00 5.16 8.45
N GLY A 91 -2.88 4.64 7.23
CA GLY A 91 -3.57 5.16 6.05
C GLY A 91 -5.08 5.10 6.21
N VAL A 92 -5.63 3.96 6.63
CA VAL A 92 -7.08 3.83 6.85
C VAL A 92 -7.56 4.74 7.98
N ALA A 93 -6.79 4.89 9.06
CA ALA A 93 -7.13 5.83 10.13
C ALA A 93 -7.19 7.29 9.65
N ARG A 94 -6.44 7.63 8.60
CA ARG A 94 -6.50 8.93 7.91
C ARG A 94 -7.61 9.03 6.86
N GLY A 95 -8.40 7.97 6.66
CA GLY A 95 -9.48 7.92 5.68
C GLY A 95 -9.06 7.44 4.29
N ASN A 96 -7.81 6.98 4.11
CA ASN A 96 -7.36 6.44 2.83
C ASN A 96 -7.90 5.03 2.61
N ARG A 97 -8.29 4.73 1.38
CA ARG A 97 -8.69 3.36 0.99
C ARG A 97 -7.44 2.49 0.94
N CYS A 98 -7.40 1.47 1.79
CA CYS A 98 -6.32 0.50 1.80
C CYS A 98 -6.89 -0.92 1.80
N LEU A 99 -6.20 -1.82 1.10
CA LEU A 99 -6.44 -3.26 1.13
C LEU A 99 -5.17 -3.96 1.60
N ALA A 100 -5.23 -4.51 2.81
CA ALA A 100 -4.16 -5.32 3.37
C ALA A 100 -4.33 -6.79 2.98
N MET A 101 -3.21 -7.41 2.64
CA MET A 101 -3.15 -8.83 2.34
C MET A 101 -2.19 -9.51 3.31
N ASN A 102 -2.59 -10.65 3.84
CA ASN A 102 -1.72 -11.57 4.54
C ASN A 102 -1.70 -12.89 3.75
N PHE A 103 -0.64 -13.12 2.99
CA PHE A 103 -0.48 -14.38 2.24
C PHE A 103 -0.03 -15.54 3.14
N SER A 104 0.35 -15.27 4.39
CA SER A 104 0.83 -16.26 5.33
C SER A 104 -0.29 -16.83 6.20
N GLU A 105 0.01 -17.94 6.87
CA GLU A 105 -0.82 -18.52 7.94
C GLU A 105 -0.51 -17.92 9.32
N LEU A 106 0.35 -16.91 9.39
CA LEU A 106 0.77 -16.33 10.64
C LEU A 106 -0.16 -15.16 10.98
N ASP A 107 -0.96 -15.33 12.04
CA ASP A 107 -1.83 -14.28 12.59
C ASP A 107 -1.06 -13.01 12.99
N LEU A 108 0.24 -13.14 13.29
CA LEU A 108 1.11 -12.00 13.60
C LEU A 108 1.20 -10.99 12.45
N LEU A 109 0.99 -11.43 11.21
CA LEU A 109 1.00 -10.57 10.02
C LEU A 109 -0.39 -10.04 9.66
N SER A 110 -1.43 -10.48 10.38
CA SER A 110 -2.79 -9.97 10.21
C SER A 110 -2.91 -8.60 10.88
N LEU A 111 -3.17 -7.58 10.06
CA LEU A 111 -3.36 -6.22 10.56
C LEU A 111 -4.73 -6.08 11.24
N PRO A 112 -4.86 -5.24 12.29
CA PRO A 112 -6.12 -4.98 12.98
C PRO A 112 -7.03 -4.06 12.15
N LEU A 113 -7.39 -4.52 10.96
CA LEU A 113 -8.26 -3.84 10.03
C LEU A 113 -9.60 -4.59 9.95
N PRO A 114 -10.72 -3.89 9.67
CA PRO A 114 -11.99 -4.52 9.37
C PRO A 114 -11.84 -5.63 8.32
N PRO A 115 -12.62 -6.73 8.39
CA PRO A 115 -12.52 -7.83 7.43
C PRO A 115 -12.72 -7.41 5.97
N ILE A 116 -13.40 -6.29 5.71
CA ILE A 116 -13.55 -5.74 4.36
C ILE A 116 -12.24 -5.13 3.83
N LEU A 117 -11.31 -4.71 4.69
CA LEU A 117 -10.03 -4.09 4.33
C LEU A 117 -8.84 -5.03 4.48
N SER A 118 -9.08 -6.27 4.91
CA SER A 118 -8.04 -7.27 5.18
C SER A 118 -8.41 -8.60 4.56
N LEU A 119 -7.46 -9.21 3.83
CA LEU A 119 -7.61 -10.53 3.23
C LEU A 119 -6.53 -11.47 3.76
N ILE A 120 -6.93 -12.64 4.26
CA ILE A 120 -6.03 -13.69 4.73
C ILE A 120 -6.08 -14.84 3.74
N ARG A 121 -4.93 -15.18 3.16
CA ARG A 121 -4.80 -16.16 2.06
C ARG A 121 -5.82 -15.93 0.93
N PRO A 122 -5.91 -14.70 0.38
CA PRO A 122 -6.87 -14.45 -0.68
C PRO A 122 -6.60 -15.30 -1.90
N SER A 123 -7.66 -15.85 -2.48
CA SER A 123 -7.70 -16.18 -3.90
C SER A 123 -7.61 -14.91 -4.75
N PHE A 124 -7.26 -15.09 -6.02
CA PHE A 124 -7.23 -13.97 -6.96
C PHE A 124 -8.62 -13.34 -7.13
N GLU A 125 -9.67 -14.16 -7.16
CA GLU A 125 -11.06 -13.72 -7.27
C GLU A 125 -11.47 -12.87 -6.08
N GLU A 126 -11.16 -13.30 -4.85
CA GLU A 126 -11.44 -12.52 -3.65
C GLU A 126 -10.70 -11.18 -3.65
N PHE A 127 -9.43 -11.17 -4.05
CA PHE A 127 -8.66 -9.93 -4.22
C PHE A 127 -9.32 -9.00 -5.23
N ARG A 128 -9.64 -9.51 -6.42
CA ARG A 128 -10.23 -8.74 -7.52
C ARG A 128 -11.57 -8.13 -7.10
N ASP A 129 -12.45 -8.95 -6.56
CA ASP A 129 -13.79 -8.53 -6.18
C ASP A 129 -13.73 -7.52 -5.04
N ARG A 130 -12.80 -7.70 -4.09
CA ARG A 130 -12.61 -6.74 -3.00
C ARG A 130 -12.03 -5.42 -3.50
N LEU A 131 -11.05 -5.46 -4.39
CA LEU A 131 -10.47 -4.25 -4.96
C LEU A 131 -11.54 -3.45 -5.71
N ASN A 132 -12.33 -4.11 -6.56
CA ASN A 132 -13.41 -3.46 -7.31
C ASN A 132 -14.47 -2.87 -6.39
N LEU A 133 -14.85 -3.58 -5.32
CA LEU A 133 -15.78 -3.08 -4.31
C LEU A 133 -15.25 -1.79 -3.67
N LEU A 134 -14.02 -1.81 -3.17
CA LEU A 134 -13.44 -0.65 -2.47
C LEU A 134 -13.20 0.53 -3.41
N SER A 135 -12.79 0.28 -4.66
CA SER A 135 -12.60 1.33 -5.66
C SER A 135 -13.91 2.00 -6.09
N ALA A 136 -15.03 1.27 -6.09
CA ALA A 136 -16.35 1.80 -6.43
C ALA A 136 -17.09 2.42 -5.23
N MET A 137 -16.65 2.17 -4.00
CA MET A 137 -17.31 2.63 -2.78
C MET A 137 -17.26 4.16 -2.63
N PRO A 138 -18.40 4.83 -2.42
CA PRO A 138 -18.45 6.26 -2.10
C PRO A 138 -17.61 6.62 -0.87
N ALA A 139 -17.07 7.85 -0.84
CA ALA A 139 -16.20 8.29 0.25
C ALA A 139 -16.92 8.33 1.61
N GLU A 140 -18.19 8.74 1.63
CA GLU A 140 -19.01 8.79 2.85
C GLU A 140 -19.25 7.38 3.41
N GLU A 141 -19.63 6.43 2.54
CA GLU A 141 -19.81 5.02 2.92
C GLU A 141 -18.51 4.40 3.47
N PHE A 142 -17.37 4.71 2.84
CA PHE A 142 -16.07 4.27 3.34
C PHE A 142 -15.74 4.88 4.71
N ALA A 143 -16.07 6.16 4.93
CA ALA A 143 -15.81 6.83 6.20
C ALA A 143 -16.62 6.19 7.34
N ASP A 144 -17.89 5.88 7.11
CA ASP A 144 -18.77 5.23 8.09
C ASP A 144 -18.26 3.84 8.48
N LEU A 145 -17.74 3.10 7.49
CA LEU A 145 -17.17 1.75 7.68
C LEU A 145 -15.94 1.74 8.62
N VAL A 146 -15.15 2.82 8.63
CA VAL A 146 -13.87 2.89 9.37
C VAL A 146 -13.96 3.70 10.67
N ALA A 147 -15.11 4.34 10.93
CA ALA A 147 -15.24 5.41 11.93
C ALA A 147 -15.01 4.98 13.39
N GLU A 148 -15.36 3.74 13.78
CA GLU A 148 -15.37 3.38 15.21
C GLU A 148 -14.15 2.59 15.72
N ASP A 149 -13.57 1.67 14.93
CA ASP A 149 -12.61 0.71 15.48
C ASP A 149 -11.14 1.06 15.18
N ILE A 150 -10.84 1.61 14.00
CA ILE A 150 -9.46 1.93 13.61
C ILE A 150 -8.96 3.21 14.29
N ARG A 151 -9.86 4.17 14.55
CA ARG A 151 -9.53 5.39 15.32
C ARG A 151 -9.12 5.10 16.76
N LYS A 152 -9.44 3.91 17.30
CA LYS A 152 -9.01 3.46 18.64
C LYS A 152 -7.63 2.79 18.62
N VAL A 153 -7.17 2.29 17.47
CA VAL A 153 -5.88 1.58 17.32
C VAL A 153 -4.71 2.55 17.27
N ILE A 154 -4.95 3.76 16.77
CA ILE A 154 -3.97 4.85 16.76
C ILE A 154 -4.47 5.89 17.74
N ASN A 155 -3.64 6.31 18.69
CA ASN A 155 -4.00 7.41 19.58
C ASN A 155 -4.03 8.71 18.76
N VAL A 156 -5.20 9.00 18.19
CA VAL A 156 -5.49 10.22 17.44
C VAL A 156 -5.81 11.30 18.48
N ASP A 157 -4.79 11.83 19.17
CA ASP A 157 -4.95 13.08 19.92
C ASP A 157 -5.15 14.20 18.91
N GLU A 158 -6.39 14.63 18.69
CA GLU A 158 -6.76 15.66 17.70
C GLU A 158 -5.95 16.97 17.85
N GLN A 159 -5.35 17.22 19.01
CA GLN A 159 -4.53 18.42 19.28
C GLN A 159 -3.01 18.19 19.09
N ASP A 160 -2.52 16.94 19.13
CA ASP A 160 -1.10 16.60 18.92
C ASP A 160 -0.92 15.34 18.07
N LEU A 161 -1.54 15.34 16.89
CA LEU A 161 -1.43 14.23 15.96
C LEU A 161 0.01 14.10 15.45
N ALA A 162 0.67 13.00 15.81
CA ALA A 162 1.89 12.54 15.13
C ALA A 162 1.68 12.50 13.60
N ILE A 163 0.44 12.23 13.18
CA ILE A 163 -0.03 12.29 11.79
C ILE A 163 0.13 13.69 11.19
N THR A 164 -0.32 14.76 11.85
CA THR A 164 -0.15 16.14 11.35
C THR A 164 1.32 16.50 11.21
N LYS A 165 2.17 16.03 12.13
CA LYS A 165 3.63 16.22 12.04
C LYS A 165 4.24 15.47 10.85
N ILE A 166 3.79 14.25 10.57
CA ILE A 166 4.25 13.45 9.41
C ILE A 166 3.78 14.10 8.11
N GLN A 167 2.52 14.49 7.99
CA GLN A 167 1.98 15.17 6.79
C GLN A 167 2.69 16.50 6.53
N THR A 168 2.82 17.34 7.56
CA THR A 168 3.56 18.60 7.47
C THR A 168 5.00 18.38 6.98
N TYR A 169 5.66 17.32 7.46
CA TYR A 169 7.00 16.96 7.00
C TYR A 169 7.01 16.48 5.54
N ILE A 170 6.07 15.62 5.14
CA ILE A 170 5.93 15.11 3.77
C ILE A 170 5.76 16.29 2.81
N ASP A 171 4.82 17.19 3.08
CA ASP A 171 4.53 18.36 2.23
C ASP A 171 5.75 19.29 2.14
N GLN A 172 6.42 19.56 3.27
CA GLN A 172 7.55 20.49 3.29
C GLN A 172 8.83 19.96 2.61
N VAL A 173 9.06 18.65 2.66
CA VAL A 173 10.32 18.04 2.20
C VAL A 173 10.16 17.42 0.81
N CYS A 174 9.03 16.77 0.52
CA CYS A 174 8.84 16.04 -0.74
C CYS A 174 8.37 16.94 -1.90
N ASP A 175 7.71 18.07 -1.64
CA ASP A 175 7.36 19.02 -2.71
C ASP A 175 8.55 19.86 -3.16
N LYS A 176 9.53 20.10 -2.27
CA LYS A 176 10.74 20.86 -2.61
C LYS A 176 11.71 20.08 -3.51
N THR A 177 11.71 18.75 -3.45
CA THR A 177 12.53 17.90 -4.33
C THR A 177 11.98 17.78 -5.75
N SER A 178 10.72 18.13 -5.99
CA SER A 178 10.11 18.15 -7.33
C SER A 178 10.52 19.37 -8.18
N LEU A 179 11.18 20.38 -7.58
CA LEU A 179 11.55 21.64 -8.22
C LEU A 179 13.04 21.76 -8.63
N VAL A 180 13.86 20.73 -8.42
CA VAL A 180 15.27 20.75 -8.87
C VAL A 180 15.44 19.78 -10.04
N ARG A 181 14.93 20.17 -11.21
CA ARG A 181 15.52 19.65 -12.46
C ARG A 181 16.91 20.29 -12.62
N PRO A 182 17.98 19.53 -12.92
CA PRO A 182 19.22 20.13 -13.35
C PRO A 182 18.94 20.90 -14.65
N LYS A 183 19.36 22.17 -14.68
CA LYS A 183 19.46 22.90 -15.94
C LYS A 183 20.56 22.23 -16.77
N THR A 184 20.17 21.55 -17.84
CA THR A 184 21.03 21.32 -19.02
C THR A 184 20.67 22.36 -20.07
#